data_AF-A0A519WUU9-F1
#
_entry.id   AF-A0A519WUU9-F1
#
_cell.length_a   1.000
_cell.length_b   1.000
_cell.length_c   1.000
_cell.angle_alpha   90.00
_cell.angle_beta   90.00
_cell.angle_gamma   90.00
#
_symmetry.space_group_name_H-M   'P 1'
#
loop_
_entity.id
_entity.type
_entity.pdbx_description
1 polymer ?
#
loop_
_entity_poly.entity_id
_entity_poly.type
_entity_poly.pdbx_seq_one_letter_code
_entity_poly.pdbx_strand_id
1 'polypeptide(L)'
;MASVLESEGNPSVISIKLDRDCADICTQAARLLQRDSVIGHQYLVLCEEICRLCATECAKHDHEHCRQCAVACEECAEACHANHEPIKQA
;
A
#
# COMPACT_ATOMS: atom_id res chain seq x y z
N MET A 1 -28.35 -6.61 -1.32
CA MET A 1 -26.94 -6.45 -0.90
C MET A 1 -26.28 -5.57 -1.95
N ALA A 2 -26.41 -4.25 -1.79
CA ALA A 2 -26.20 -3.28 -2.87
C ALA A 2 -24.71 -3.11 -3.24
N SER A 3 -24.46 -3.17 -4.56
CA SER A 3 -23.26 -2.89 -5.38
C SER A 3 -22.08 -2.16 -4.76
N VAL A 4 -20.89 -2.78 -4.84
CA VAL A 4 -19.57 -2.12 -4.81
C VAL A 4 -19.01 -1.90 -6.23
N LEU A 5 -19.78 -2.24 -7.28
CA LEU A 5 -19.25 -2.39 -8.65
C LEU A 5 -19.41 -1.20 -9.61
N GLU A 6 -19.91 -0.04 -9.20
CA GLU A 6 -20.06 1.09 -10.14
C GLU A 6 -19.47 2.37 -9.56
N SER A 7 -18.16 2.50 -9.72
CA SER A 7 -17.46 3.79 -9.64
C SER A 7 -16.61 3.90 -10.90
N GLU A 8 -17.28 4.01 -12.05
CA GLU A 8 -16.64 4.54 -13.25
C GLU A 8 -16.23 5.99 -12.96
N GLY A 9 -14.92 6.24 -12.86
CA GLY A 9 -14.35 7.58 -13.01
C GLY A 9 -14.69 8.62 -11.94
N ASN A 10 -14.64 8.28 -10.65
CA ASN A 10 -14.51 9.30 -9.60
C ASN A 10 -13.12 9.22 -8.95
N PRO A 11 -12.21 10.20 -9.19
CA PRO A 11 -10.86 10.18 -8.64
C PRO A 11 -10.84 10.09 -7.10
N SER A 12 -11.87 10.59 -6.41
CA SER A 12 -11.91 10.58 -4.94
C SER A 12 -12.25 9.20 -4.35
N VAL A 13 -13.00 8.37 -5.08
CA VAL A 13 -13.44 7.04 -4.59
C VAL A 13 -12.32 6.01 -4.73
N ILE A 14 -11.43 6.20 -5.69
CA ILE A 14 -10.24 5.36 -5.90
C ILE A 14 -9.25 5.55 -4.75
N SER A 15 -8.93 6.80 -4.37
CA SER A 15 -8.06 7.11 -3.23
C SER A 15 -8.52 6.41 -1.94
N ILE A 16 -9.79 6.54 -1.54
CA ILE A 16 -10.26 5.97 -0.25
C ILE A 16 -10.14 4.45 -0.18
N LYS A 17 -10.38 3.74 -1.29
CA LYS A 17 -10.24 2.28 -1.33
C LYS A 17 -8.76 1.89 -1.26
N LEU A 18 -7.94 2.55 -2.06
CA LEU A 18 -6.51 2.28 -2.15
C LEU A 18 -5.78 2.61 -0.83
N ASP A 19 -6.15 3.71 -0.17
CA ASP A 19 -5.60 4.10 1.14
C ASP A 19 -5.87 3.03 2.20
N ARG A 20 -7.07 2.41 2.18
CA ARG A 20 -7.43 1.32 3.09
C ARG A 20 -6.66 0.04 2.79
N ASP A 21 -6.59 -0.35 1.52
CA ASP A 21 -5.82 -1.52 1.10
C ASP A 21 -4.34 -1.35 1.49
N CYS A 22 -3.77 -0.16 1.24
CA CYS A 22 -2.41 0.17 1.64
C CYS A 22 -2.21 0.05 3.16
N ALA A 23 -3.13 0.61 3.96
CA ALA A 23 -3.06 0.54 5.42
C ALA A 23 -3.14 -0.91 5.95
N ASP A 24 -4.01 -1.73 5.38
CA ASP A 24 -4.16 -3.14 5.78
C ASP A 24 -2.90 -3.95 5.45
N ILE A 25 -2.34 -3.78 4.25
CA ILE A 25 -1.10 -4.45 3.83
C ILE A 25 0.09 -3.98 4.68
N CYS A 26 0.26 -2.67 4.89
CA CYS A 26 1.33 -2.12 5.73
C CYS A 26 1.26 -2.66 7.16
N THR A 27 0.04 -2.70 7.73
CA THR A 27 -0.19 -3.24 9.08
C THR A 27 0.17 -4.72 9.16
N GLN A 28 -0.19 -5.49 8.14
CA GLN A 28 0.13 -6.91 8.09
C GLN A 28 1.64 -7.14 7.91
N ALA A 29 2.31 -6.38 7.04
CA ALA A 29 3.77 -6.43 6.87
C ALA A 29 4.49 -6.19 8.19
N ALA A 30 4.13 -5.12 8.91
CA ALA A 30 4.71 -4.81 10.21
C ALA A 30 4.51 -5.95 11.23
N ARG A 31 3.31 -6.56 11.27
CA ARG A 31 3.02 -7.69 12.16
C ARG A 31 3.83 -8.94 11.81
N LEU A 32 4.07 -9.20 10.53
CA LEU A 32 4.87 -10.35 10.09
C LEU A 32 6.34 -10.16 10.43
N LEU A 33 6.89 -8.96 10.18
CA LEU A 33 8.27 -8.61 10.54
C LEU A 33 8.51 -8.67 12.06
N GLN A 34 7.61 -8.10 12.88
CA GLN A 34 7.74 -8.12 14.35
C GLN A 34 7.73 -9.52 14.97
N ARG A 35 7.25 -10.53 14.24
CA ARG A 35 7.14 -11.91 14.72
C ARG A 35 8.16 -12.83 14.04
N ASP A 36 9.12 -12.27 13.31
CA ASP A 36 10.12 -12.99 12.53
C ASP A 36 9.47 -14.08 11.64
N SER A 37 8.36 -13.72 10.99
CA SER A 37 7.64 -14.66 10.13
C SER A 37 8.52 -15.12 8.97
N VAL A 38 8.46 -16.43 8.67
CA VAL A 38 9.19 -17.03 7.54
C VAL A 38 8.85 -16.44 6.17
N ILE A 39 7.72 -15.73 6.05
CA ILE A 39 7.30 -15.04 4.81
C ILE A 39 7.40 -13.51 4.92
N GLY A 40 7.89 -12.97 6.04
CA GLY A 40 7.83 -11.54 6.35
C GLY A 40 8.51 -10.69 5.26
N HIS A 41 9.73 -11.05 4.88
CA HIS A 41 10.47 -10.35 3.82
C HIS A 41 9.87 -10.57 2.43
N GLN A 42 9.24 -11.71 2.16
CA GLN A 42 8.54 -11.94 0.89
C GLN A 42 7.27 -11.10 0.78
N TYR A 43 6.57 -10.89 1.89
CA TYR A 43 5.38 -10.05 1.95
C TYR A 43 5.67 -8.58 1.65
N LEU A 44 6.91 -8.12 1.89
CA LEU A 44 7.32 -6.75 1.57
C LEU A 44 7.27 -6.43 0.08
N VAL A 45 7.31 -7.42 -0.82
CA VAL A 45 7.09 -7.20 -2.26
C VAL A 45 5.69 -6.63 -2.52
N LEU A 46 4.66 -7.18 -1.88
CA LEU A 46 3.28 -6.70 -2.00
C LEU A 46 3.09 -5.36 -1.29
N CYS A 47 3.78 -5.17 -0.16
CA CYS A 47 3.76 -3.91 0.58
C CYS A 47 4.40 -2.77 -0.24
N GLU A 48 5.53 -3.03 -0.91
CA GLU A 48 6.14 -2.06 -1.83
C GLU A 48 5.17 -1.67 -2.94
N GLU A 49 4.55 -2.66 -3.60
CA GLU A 49 3.64 -2.42 -4.73
C GLU A 49 2.47 -1.51 -4.35
N ILE A 50 1.75 -1.85 -3.26
CA ILE A 50 0.59 -1.06 -2.85
C ILE A 50 0.99 0.34 -2.36
N CYS A 51 2.14 0.48 -1.71
CA CYS A 51 2.65 1.78 -1.28
C CYS A 51 2.97 2.67 -2.47
N ARG A 52 3.59 2.16 -3.54
CA ARG A 52 3.85 2.94 -4.76
C ARG A 52 2.57 3.37 -5.46
N LEU A 53 1.57 2.48 -5.52
CA LEU A 53 0.25 2.79 -6.07
C LEU A 53 -0.45 3.89 -5.24
N CYS A 54 -0.46 3.73 -3.92
CA CYS A 54 -1.04 4.69 -2.98
C CYS A 54 -0.38 6.06 -3.06
N ALA A 55 0.97 6.10 -3.07
CA ALA A 55 1.73 7.34 -3.21
C ALA A 55 1.39 8.07 -4.51
N THR A 56 1.34 7.34 -5.63
CA THR A 56 1.03 7.87 -6.95
C THR A 56 -0.39 8.44 -7.01
N GLU A 57 -1.37 7.76 -6.40
CA GLU A 57 -2.76 8.25 -6.38
C GLU A 57 -2.91 9.47 -5.47
N CYS A 58 -2.42 9.39 -4.23
CA CYS A 58 -2.47 10.49 -3.27
C CYS A 58 -1.80 11.77 -3.81
N ALA A 59 -0.69 11.65 -4.56
CA ALA A 59 0.00 12.78 -5.17
C ALA A 59 -0.84 13.56 -6.20
N LYS A 60 -1.94 12.99 -6.70
CA LYS A 60 -2.87 13.67 -7.63
C LYS A 60 -3.81 14.66 -6.93
N HIS A 61 -3.89 14.63 -5.59
CA HIS A 61 -4.83 15.40 -4.81
C HIS A 61 -4.12 16.51 -4.02
N ASP A 62 -4.57 17.76 -4.19
CA ASP A 62 -4.02 18.92 -3.47
C ASP A 62 -4.68 19.11 -2.09
N HIS A 63 -4.52 18.10 -1.24
CA HIS A 63 -4.98 18.11 0.15
C HIS A 63 -3.84 17.75 1.10
N GLU A 64 -3.83 18.38 2.28
CA GLU A 64 -2.82 18.15 3.33
C GLU A 64 -2.65 16.66 3.65
N HIS A 65 -3.76 15.94 3.83
CA HIS A 65 -3.73 14.51 4.16
C HIS A 65 -3.18 13.66 3.01
N CYS A 66 -3.52 13.96 1.76
CA CYS A 66 -3.00 13.26 0.59
C CYS A 66 -1.48 13.49 0.42
N ARG A 67 -0.99 14.72 0.64
CA ARG A 67 0.45 15.02 0.60
C ARG A 67 1.22 14.22 1.65
N GLN A 68 0.71 14.18 2.88
CA GLN A 68 1.33 13.40 3.96
C GLN A 68 1.31 11.90 3.67
N CYS A 69 0.19 11.39 3.16
CA CYS A 69 0.07 9.98 2.78
C CYS A 69 1.04 9.60 1.66
N ALA A 70 1.16 10.45 0.63
CA ALA A 70 2.10 10.21 -0.47
C ALA A 70 3.55 10.12 0.00
N VAL A 71 3.99 11.03 0.87
CA VAL A 71 5.35 11.00 1.45
C VAL A 71 5.55 9.73 2.28
N ALA A 72 4.62 9.40 3.17
CA ALA A 72 4.73 8.21 4.02
C ALA A 72 4.75 6.91 3.20
N CYS A 73 3.95 6.82 2.14
CA CYS A 73 3.92 5.67 1.26
C CYS A 73 5.21 5.53 0.45
N GLU A 74 5.81 6.64 -0.02
CA GLU A 74 7.11 6.60 -0.71
C GLU A 74 8.22 6.09 0.22
N GLU A 75 8.28 6.62 1.45
CA GLU A 75 9.25 6.16 2.47
C GLU A 75 9.06 4.67 2.81
N CYS A 76 7.81 4.21 2.91
CA CYS A 76 7.50 2.82 3.17
C CYS A 76 7.88 1.92 1.97
N ALA A 77 7.60 2.36 0.74
CA ALA A 77 7.95 1.63 -0.47
C ALA A 77 9.46 1.43 -0.57
N GLU A 78 10.26 2.46 -0.34
CA GLU A 78 11.72 2.37 -0.37
C GLU A 78 12.28 1.49 0.76
N ALA A 79 11.69 1.57 1.96
CA ALA A 79 12.04 0.65 3.05
C ALA A 79 11.71 -0.81 2.71
N CYS A 80 10.56 -1.07 2.10
CA CYS A 80 10.19 -2.40 1.62
C CYS A 80 11.15 -2.87 0.52
N HIS A 81 11.49 -2.00 -0.44
CA HIS A 81 12.44 -2.27 -1.52
C HIS A 81 13.80 -2.74 -1.01
N ALA A 82 14.33 -2.02 -0.01
CA ALA A 82 15.63 -2.32 0.57
C ALA A 82 15.67 -3.63 1.38
N ASN A 83 14.50 -4.17 1.77
CA ASN A 83 14.41 -5.31 2.69
C ASN A 83 13.63 -6.51 2.14
N HIS A 84 12.98 -6.43 0.98
CA HIS A 84 12.17 -7.56 0.50
C HIS A 84 13.02 -8.73 0.01
N GLU A 85 12.37 -9.88 -0.01
CA GLU A 85 12.87 -11.08 -0.66
C GLU A 85 11.91 -11.50 -1.78
N PRO A 86 12.39 -12.06 -2.90
CA PRO A 86 11.53 -12.48 -3.98
C PRO A 86 10.60 -13.64 -3.57
N ILE A 87 9.36 -13.62 -4.08
CA ILE A 87 8.41 -14.72 -3.96
C ILE A 87 8.83 -15.85 -4.89
N LYS A 88 9.17 -17.01 -4.34
CA LYS A 88 9.68 -18.18 -5.10
C LYS A 88 8.63 -19.27 -5.35
N GLN A 89 7.35 -18.96 -5.14
CA GLN A 89 6.26 -19.90 -5.37
C GLN A 89 6.02 -20.02 -6.89
N ALA A 90 6.36 -21.18 -7.44
CA ALA A 90 6.16 -21.55 -8.84
C ALA A 90 4.77 -22.17 -9.05
#